data_AF-J0JYL0-F1
#
_entry.id   AF-J0JYL0-F1
#
_cell.length_a   1.000
_cell.length_b   1.000
_cell.length_c   1.000
_cell.angle_alpha   90.00
_cell.angle_beta   90.00
_cell.angle_gamma   90.00
#
_symmetry.space_group_name_H-M   'P 1'
#
loop_
_entity.id
_entity.type
_entity.pdbx_description
1 polymer ?
#
loop_
_entity_poly.entity_id
_entity_poly.type
_entity_poly.pdbx_seq_one_letter_code
_entity_poly.pdbx_strand_id
1 'polypeptide(L)'
;MRSWNYKHANRNFKPKVWTNSVLFEKGLLEIFEAIKTIENRSRSQVIERLIIFFIETQKGESDETAWKKSQRAYKRTLTNQTEKNKLKRKQLERIRKAEKKKELQASANRSFSYFERP
;
A
#
# COMPACT_ATOMS: atom_id res chain seq x y z
N MET A 1 21.20 22.29 -13.20
CA MET A 1 20.50 21.23 -12.44
C MET A 1 20.33 20.01 -13.35
N ARG A 2 20.82 18.82 -12.98
CA ARG A 2 20.56 17.59 -13.73
C ARG A 2 19.22 17.02 -13.28
N SER A 3 18.28 16.81 -14.22
CA SER A 3 17.03 16.12 -13.95
C SER A 3 17.31 14.64 -13.65
N TRP A 4 17.01 14.22 -12.42
CA TRP A 4 17.03 12.81 -12.05
C TRP A 4 15.73 12.17 -12.57
N ASN A 5 15.76 11.73 -13.83
CA ASN A 5 14.67 10.96 -14.41
C ASN A 5 14.72 9.54 -13.83
N TYR A 6 13.88 9.28 -12.83
CA TYR A 6 13.73 7.95 -12.23
C TYR A 6 13.36 6.91 -13.31
N LYS A 7 14.23 5.92 -13.52
CA LYS A 7 13.97 4.77 -14.40
C LYS A 7 13.34 3.65 -13.59
N HIS A 8 12.02 3.47 -13.72
CA HIS A 8 11.31 2.35 -13.09
C HIS A 8 11.70 1.02 -13.76
N ALA A 9 11.87 -0.06 -12.99
CA ALA A 9 12.30 -1.38 -13.49
C ALA A 9 11.31 -2.07 -14.46
N ASN A 10 10.05 -1.63 -14.46
CA ASN A 10 9.00 -2.12 -15.36
C ASN A 10 8.73 -1.08 -16.45
N ARG A 11 9.06 -1.43 -17.70
CA ARG A 11 8.94 -0.57 -18.89
C ARG A 11 7.48 -0.18 -19.22
N ASN A 12 6.50 -0.97 -18.76
CA ASN A 12 5.07 -0.73 -18.96
C ASN A 12 4.38 -0.07 -17.75
N PHE A 13 5.15 0.42 -16.78
CA PHE A 13 4.58 1.13 -15.64
C PHE A 13 4.05 2.49 -16.09
N LYS A 14 2.73 2.57 -16.33
CA LYS A 14 2.04 3.85 -16.38
C LYS A 14 1.79 4.31 -14.93
N PRO A 15 2.41 5.40 -14.46
CA PRO A 15 2.16 5.88 -13.11
C PRO A 15 0.69 6.28 -13.00
N LYS A 16 -0.09 5.55 -12.20
CA LYS A 16 -1.51 5.84 -11.94
C LYS A 16 -1.70 7.12 -11.12
N VAL A 17 -0.62 7.63 -10.54
CA VAL A 17 -0.53 8.81 -9.71
C VAL A 17 0.72 9.56 -10.16
N TRP A 18 0.60 10.85 -10.44
CA TRP A 18 1.77 11.69 -10.75
C TRP A 18 2.61 11.81 -9.48
N THR A 19 3.68 11.02 -9.39
CA THR A 19 4.65 11.12 -8.31
C THR A 19 5.69 12.18 -8.68
N ASN A 20 5.47 13.41 -8.22
CA ASN A 20 6.48 14.45 -8.27
C ASN A 20 7.40 14.33 -7.06
N SER A 21 8.69 14.58 -7.27
CA SER A 21 9.66 14.69 -6.17
C SER A 21 9.78 16.15 -5.76
N VAL A 22 9.81 16.39 -4.45
CA VAL A 22 10.03 17.70 -3.86
C VAL A 22 11.32 17.64 -3.06
N LEU A 23 12.24 18.56 -3.33
CA LEU A 23 13.45 18.73 -2.55
C LEU A 23 13.14 19.63 -1.36
N PHE A 24 13.50 19.17 -0.17
CA PHE A 24 13.40 19.94 1.06
C PHE A 24 14.79 20.28 1.58
N GLU A 25 14.88 21.39 2.31
CA GLU A 25 16.07 21.73 3.06
C GLU A 25 16.35 20.70 4.16
N LYS A 26 17.63 20.55 4.51
CA LYS A 26 18.09 19.54 5.47
C LYS A 26 17.38 19.66 6.83
N GLY A 27 17.16 20.88 7.33
CA GLY A 27 16.46 21.09 8.61
C GLY A 27 15.02 20.57 8.60
N LEU A 28 14.27 20.80 7.51
CA LEU A 28 12.92 20.25 7.37
C LEU A 28 12.92 18.72 7.29
N LEU A 29 13.93 18.13 6.63
CA LEU A 29 14.07 16.68 6.57
C LEU A 29 14.31 16.06 7.95
N GLU A 30 15.11 16.71 8.79
CA GLU A 30 15.36 16.28 10.18
C GLU A 30 14.08 16.37 11.02
N ILE A 31 13.31 17.45 10.89
CA ILE A 31 12.01 17.60 11.55
C ILE A 31 11.05 16.49 11.11
N PHE A 32 10.94 16.22 9.80
CA PHE A 32 10.06 15.15 9.31
C PHE A 32 10.52 13.77 9.78
N GLU A 33 11.83 13.54 9.94
CA GLU A 33 12.34 12.28 10.48
C GLU A 33 11.99 12.15 11.98
N ALA A 34 12.07 13.22 12.76
CA ALA A 34 11.63 13.23 14.16
C ALA A 34 10.11 13.01 14.31
N ILE A 35 9.29 13.64 13.46
CA ILE A 35 7.83 13.41 13.48
C ILE A 35 7.50 11.97 13.07
N LYS A 36 8.22 11.45 12.08
CA LYS A 36 8.09 10.07 11.61
C LYS A 36 8.36 9.06 12.73
N THR A 37 9.37 9.28 13.57
CA THR A 37 9.67 8.39 14.71
C THR A 37 8.62 8.51 15.81
N ILE A 38 8.15 9.73 16.12
CA ILE A 38 7.10 9.96 17.14
C ILE A 38 5.77 9.33 16.72
N GLU A 39 5.32 9.56 15.49
CA GLU A 39 4.03 9.05 15.02
C GLU A 39 4.10 7.59 14.52
N ASN A 40 5.31 7.03 14.35
CA ASN A 40 5.59 5.75 13.71
C ASN A 40 4.92 5.62 12.32
N ARG A 41 5.06 6.67 11.49
CA ARG A 41 4.46 6.77 10.14
C ARG A 41 5.50 7.06 9.08
N SER A 42 5.15 6.95 7.79
CA SER A 42 6.09 7.30 6.73
C SER A 42 6.16 8.82 6.54
N ARG A 43 7.33 9.34 6.14
CA ARG A 43 7.52 10.78 5.85
C ARG A 43 6.51 11.32 4.83
N SER A 44 6.21 10.54 3.79
CA SER A 44 5.24 10.92 2.77
C SER A 44 3.83 11.12 3.34
N GLN A 45 3.43 10.30 4.33
CA GLN A 45 2.12 10.43 4.99
C GLN A 45 2.05 11.68 5.86
N VAL A 46 3.15 12.01 6.56
CA VAL A 46 3.26 13.24 7.35
C VAL A 46 3.11 14.47 6.43
N ILE A 47 3.81 14.46 5.30
CA ILE A 47 3.75 15.54 4.30
C ILE A 47 2.34 15.66 3.70
N GLU A 48 1.71 14.55 3.32
CA GLU A 48 0.35 14.55 2.78
C GLU A 48 -0.66 15.15 3.78
N ARG A 49 -0.58 14.75 5.06
CA ARG A 49 -1.41 15.34 6.12
C ARG A 49 -1.17 16.83 6.27
N LEU A 50 0.09 17.27 6.24
CA LEU A 50 0.46 18.67 6.40
C LEU A 50 -0.06 19.52 5.23
N ILE A 51 0.01 19.01 4.00
CA ILE A 51 -0.57 19.66 2.81
C ILE A 51 -2.09 19.77 2.93
N ILE A 52 -2.78 18.69 3.33
CA ILE A 52 -4.24 18.73 3.51
C ILE A 52 -4.63 19.71 4.61
N PHE A 53 -3.91 19.67 5.73
CA PHE A 53 -4.12 20.61 6.84
C PHE A 53 -4.00 22.06 6.36
N PHE A 54 -2.91 22.40 5.67
CA PHE A 54 -2.67 23.73 5.13
C PHE A 54 -3.77 24.15 4.13
N ILE A 55 -4.20 23.25 3.25
CA ILE A 55 -5.27 23.57 2.30
C ILE A 55 -6.60 23.84 3.01
N GLU A 56 -6.93 23.08 4.07
CA GLU A 56 -8.16 23.28 4.82
C GLU A 56 -8.13 24.57 5.65
N THR A 57 -6.98 24.95 6.24
CA THR A 57 -6.86 26.25 6.93
C THR A 57 -6.96 27.43 5.96
N GLN A 58 -6.41 27.31 4.74
CA GLN A 58 -6.57 28.32 3.69
C GLN A 58 -8.03 28.49 3.23
N LYS A 59 -8.90 27.48 3.42
CA LYS A 59 -10.34 27.59 3.16
C LYS A 59 -11.12 28.34 4.26
N GLY A 60 -10.43 28.80 5.31
CA GLY A 60 -11.05 29.48 6.45
C GLY A 60 -11.61 28.54 7.52
N GLU A 61 -11.24 27.26 7.51
CA GLU A 61 -11.59 26.35 8.59
C GLU A 61 -10.76 26.60 9.85
N SER A 62 -11.31 26.28 11.03
CA SER A 62 -10.53 26.33 12.26
C SER A 62 -9.45 25.24 12.29
N ASP A 63 -8.38 25.48 13.03
CA ASP A 63 -7.25 24.56 13.11
C ASP A 63 -7.68 23.16 13.57
N GLU A 64 -8.63 23.07 14.50
CA GLU A 64 -9.13 21.78 14.97
C GLU A 64 -9.88 20.99 13.88
N THR A 65 -10.70 21.68 13.07
CA THR A 65 -11.46 21.02 12.00
C THR A 65 -10.55 20.61 10.86
N ALA A 66 -9.62 21.48 10.49
CA ALA A 66 -8.58 21.18 9.50
C ALA A 66 -7.73 19.98 9.95
N TRP A 67 -7.35 19.92 11.23
CA TRP A 67 -6.60 18.80 11.80
C TRP A 67 -7.37 17.48 11.71
N LYS A 68 -8.64 17.47 12.14
CA LYS A 68 -9.50 16.28 12.06
C LYS A 68 -9.67 15.80 10.61
N LYS A 69 -9.81 16.71 9.66
CA LYS A 69 -9.93 16.37 8.23
C LYS A 69 -8.66 15.77 7.65
N SER A 70 -7.49 16.35 7.97
CA SER A 70 -6.20 15.81 7.53
C SER A 70 -6.01 14.35 7.97
N GLN A 71 -6.42 14.01 9.19
CA GLN A 71 -6.36 12.64 9.71
C GLN A 71 -7.40 11.71 9.07
N ARG A 72 -8.57 12.23 8.66
CA ARG A 72 -9.66 11.43 8.08
C ARG A 72 -9.33 10.94 6.67
N ALA A 73 -8.68 11.77 5.87
CA ALA A 73 -8.17 11.37 4.55
C ALA A 73 -7.25 10.15 4.68
N TYR A 74 -6.31 10.22 5.62
CA TYR A 74 -5.40 9.12 5.97
C TYR A 74 -6.13 7.85 6.44
N LYS A 75 -7.12 7.98 7.34
CA LYS A 75 -7.89 6.83 7.83
C LYS A 75 -8.59 6.10 6.68
N ARG A 76 -9.16 6.82 5.70
CA ARG A 76 -9.80 6.22 4.52
C ARG A 76 -8.81 5.41 3.69
N THR A 77 -7.60 5.92 3.47
CA THR A 77 -6.55 5.18 2.74
C THR A 77 -6.17 3.89 3.46
N LEU A 78 -6.04 3.92 4.79
CA LEU A 78 -5.75 2.74 5.61
C LEU A 78 -6.86 1.69 5.54
N THR A 79 -8.12 2.10 5.69
CA THR A 79 -9.29 1.20 5.61
C THR A 79 -9.37 0.55 4.23
N ASN A 80 -9.26 1.34 3.16
CA ASN A 80 -9.28 0.85 1.78
C ASN A 80 -8.15 -0.15 1.50
N GLN A 81 -6.95 0.09 2.04
CA GLN A 81 -5.83 -0.84 1.89
C GLN A 81 -6.08 -2.15 2.65
N THR A 82 -6.66 -2.07 3.84
CA THR A 82 -7.02 -3.24 4.65
C THR A 82 -8.06 -4.11 3.96
N GLU A 83 -9.11 -3.49 3.40
CA GLU A 83 -10.13 -4.21 2.62
C GLU A 83 -9.55 -4.89 1.38
N LYS A 84 -8.70 -4.18 0.61
CA LYS A 84 -7.99 -4.78 -0.54
C LYS A 84 -7.15 -5.98 -0.13
N ASN A 85 -6.44 -5.90 1.00
CA ASN A 85 -5.63 -7.01 1.49
C ASN A 85 -6.49 -8.20 1.93
N LYS A 86 -7.63 -7.95 2.58
CA LYS A 86 -8.61 -9.00 2.93
C LYS A 86 -9.14 -9.72 1.69
N LEU A 87 -9.45 -8.99 0.63
CA LEU A 87 -9.88 -9.55 -0.65
C LEU A 87 -8.80 -10.42 -1.29
N LYS A 88 -7.54 -9.95 -1.33
CA LYS A 88 -6.40 -10.73 -1.84
C LYS A 88 -6.18 -12.02 -1.05
N ARG A 89 -6.29 -11.99 0.28
CA ARG A 89 -6.19 -13.20 1.13
C ARG A 89 -7.26 -14.23 0.77
N LYS A 90 -8.52 -13.81 0.63
CA LYS A 90 -9.61 -14.68 0.20
C LYS A 90 -9.36 -15.29 -1.18
N GLN A 91 -8.80 -14.51 -2.12
CA GLN A 91 -8.46 -15.01 -3.45
C GLN A 91 -7.36 -16.09 -3.37
N LEU A 92 -6.30 -15.85 -2.60
CA LEU A 92 -5.22 -16.83 -2.39
C LEU A 92 -5.72 -18.12 -1.73
N GLU A 93 -6.61 -18.02 -0.75
CA GLU A 93 -7.23 -19.19 -0.12
C GLU A 93 -8.06 -20.01 -1.12
N ARG A 94 -8.81 -19.35 -2.02
CA ARG A 94 -9.57 -20.03 -3.08
C ARG A 94 -8.65 -20.77 -4.05
N ILE A 95 -7.54 -20.14 -4.45
CA ILE A 95 -6.54 -20.76 -5.33
C ILE A 95 -5.95 -22.00 -4.66
N ARG A 96 -5.47 -21.90 -3.41
CA ARG A 96 -4.94 -23.05 -2.66
C ARG A 96 -5.94 -24.20 -2.52
N LYS A 97 -7.21 -23.89 -2.25
CA LYS A 97 -8.27 -24.91 -2.17
C LYS A 97 -8.49 -25.61 -3.52
N ALA A 98 -8.45 -24.86 -4.63
CA ALA A 98 -8.60 -25.41 -5.97
C ALA A 98 -7.40 -26.30 -6.36
N GLU A 99 -6.17 -25.86 -6.05
CA GLU A 99 -4.94 -26.65 -6.25
C GLU A 99 -5.00 -27.96 -5.46
N LYS A 100 -5.30 -27.90 -4.16
CA LYS A 100 -5.45 -29.09 -3.31
C LYS A 100 -6.52 -30.05 -3.84
N LYS A 101 -7.64 -29.53 -4.36
CA LYS A 101 -8.69 -30.37 -4.97
C LYS A 101 -8.18 -31.08 -6.23
N LYS A 102 -7.42 -30.39 -7.09
CA LYS A 102 -6.80 -30.99 -8.28
C LYS A 102 -5.78 -32.07 -7.91
N GLU A 103 -4.93 -31.82 -6.91
CA GLU A 103 -3.97 -32.80 -6.40
C GLU A 103 -4.67 -34.07 -5.89
N LEU A 104 -5.72 -33.92 -5.07
CA LEU A 104 -6.50 -35.04 -4.56
C LEU A 104 -7.16 -35.83 -5.70
N GLN A 105 -7.74 -35.15 -6.68
CA GLN A 105 -8.33 -35.81 -7.85
C GLN A 105 -7.27 -36.55 -8.69
N ALA A 106 -6.09 -35.96 -8.89
CA ALA A 106 -4.99 -36.63 -9.57
C ALA A 106 -4.52 -37.88 -8.80
N SER A 107 -4.46 -37.82 -7.47
CA SER A 107 -4.12 -38.98 -6.63
C SER A 107 -5.19 -40.08 -6.63
N ALA A 108 -6.48 -39.70 -6.71
CA ALA A 108 -7.60 -40.63 -6.74
C ALA A 108 -7.76 -41.33 -8.10
N ASN A 109 -7.38 -40.66 -9.19
CA ASN A 109 -7.35 -41.24 -10.54
C ASN A 109 -6.10 -42.11 -10.80
N ARG A 110 -5.20 -42.24 -9.82
CA ARG A 110 -4.10 -43.20 -9.90
C ARG A 110 -4.71 -44.58 -9.72
N SER A 111 -4.56 -45.47 -10.70
CA SER A 111 -5.01 -46.85 -10.59
C SER A 111 -4.29 -47.51 -9.42
N PHE A 112 -4.95 -47.62 -8.27
CA PHE A 112 -4.46 -48.39 -7.15
C PHE A 112 -4.53 -49.87 -7.55
N SER A 113 -3.41 -50.39 -8.03
CA SER A 113 -3.24 -51.80 -8.34
C SER A 113 -2.83 -52.53 -7.06
N TYR A 114 -3.72 -53.34 -6.49
CA TYR A 114 -3.37 -54.35 -5.47
C TYR A 114 -2.48 -55.48 -6.04
N PHE A 115 -2.27 -55.50 -7.36
CA PHE A 115 -1.61 -56.56 -8.11
C PHE A 115 -0.41 -56.04 -8.92
N GLU A 116 0.36 -55.10 -8.39
CA GLU A 116 1.75 -54.99 -8.83
C GLU A 116 2.46 -56.26 -8.30
N ARG A 117 2.56 -57.26 -9.20
CA ARG A 117 3.33 -58.50 -9.02
C ARG A 117 4.83 -58.16 -8.77
N PRO A 118 5.58 -59.05 -8.08
CA PRO A 118 6.93 -58.82 -7.55
C PRO A 118 7.96 -58.28 -8.53
#